data_AF-A0A1A8HE01-F1
#
_entry.id   AF-A0A1A8HE01-F1
#
_cell.length_a   1.000
_cell.length_b   1.000
_cell.length_c   1.000
_cell.angle_alpha   90.00
_cell.angle_beta   90.00
_cell.angle_gamma   90.00
#
_symmetry.space_group_name_H-M   'P 1'
#
loop_
_entity.id
_entity.type
_entity.pdbx_description
1 polymer ?
#
loop_
_entity_poly.entity_id
_entity_poly.type
_entity_poly.pdbx_seq_one_letter_code
_entity_poly.pdbx_strand_id
1 'polypeptide(L)'
;SKMALPGVLLVRLRALCNLSKCGHTGGKTASNRIRDMRWYGTKAQNSHEHTAPLFQNKRDGNLLKEFPDPKNLLNGTISRSLGVNDLSQFIQYSCTEQAGVKKATLTLQWPCKFEENGYASKKVDAERFAAAAACFRLKEMGLIGPNNQLPKRRAGRGRGGLHSHLYDEENDWTDEASRANHCSSPIEDVSGVAEALSLFPQPKSLLTRVIQVATSSGRVREFLHFKTVGGKLKKCELTLLWPEEMTFTATATSRAAAEKKAAALACVKLRELQLLDKDNNPLTHAKYHREKVKEAGKRERRPLPLVIPEYLEQRMKEYLTQYPVATEVQKLWEEEEATGQQVNQQC
;
A
#
# COMPACT_ATOMS: atom_id res chain seq x y z
N SER A 1 -44.63 -61.58 20.71
CA SER A 1 -44.64 -61.83 19.26
C SER A 1 -43.54 -61.01 18.62
N LYS A 2 -42.57 -61.70 17.99
CA LYS A 2 -41.44 -61.11 17.25
C LYS A 2 -41.91 -60.49 15.94
N MET A 3 -41.40 -59.31 15.57
CA MET A 3 -40.96 -58.90 14.21
C MET A 3 -40.04 -57.67 14.41
N ALA A 4 -38.72 -57.83 14.45
CA ALA A 4 -37.79 -57.90 13.32
C ALA A 4 -37.70 -56.58 12.54
N LEU A 5 -36.65 -55.81 12.85
CA LEU A 5 -36.10 -54.74 12.02
C LEU A 5 -35.52 -55.33 10.72
N PRO A 6 -35.83 -54.77 9.54
CA PRO A 6 -34.92 -54.72 8.41
C PRO A 6 -34.33 -53.31 8.37
N GLY A 7 -33.03 -53.07 8.40
CA GLY A 7 -32.01 -53.69 7.59
C GLY A 7 -31.19 -52.51 7.06
N VAL A 8 -30.04 -52.28 7.69
CA VAL A 8 -29.07 -51.26 7.30
C VAL A 8 -28.61 -51.56 5.88
N LEU A 9 -29.10 -50.82 4.90
CA LEU A 9 -28.57 -50.88 3.54
C LEU A 9 -27.30 -50.03 3.48
N LEU A 10 -26.19 -50.74 3.61
CA LEU A 10 -24.82 -50.31 3.29
C LEU A 10 -24.80 -49.66 1.90
N VAL A 11 -24.77 -48.33 1.86
CA VAL A 11 -24.47 -47.55 0.66
C VAL A 11 -23.04 -47.88 0.24
N ARG A 12 -22.89 -48.59 -0.89
CA ARG A 12 -21.59 -48.88 -1.50
C ARG A 12 -21.00 -47.60 -2.06
N LEU A 13 -20.14 -46.94 -1.28
CA LEU A 13 -19.19 -45.95 -1.78
C LEU A 13 -18.14 -46.66 -2.65
N ARG A 14 -18.35 -46.66 -3.96
CA ARG A 14 -17.28 -46.89 -4.93
C ARG A 14 -17.31 -45.80 -5.99
N ALA A 15 -16.20 -45.08 -6.06
CA ALA A 15 -15.58 -44.55 -7.28
C ALA A 15 -16.42 -43.59 -8.14
N LEU A 16 -16.00 -42.38 -8.52
CA LEU A 16 -14.71 -41.72 -8.54
C LEU A 16 -15.03 -40.24 -8.81
N CYS A 17 -14.36 -39.34 -8.09
CA CYS A 17 -14.04 -38.04 -8.65
C CYS A 17 -13.38 -38.24 -10.00
N ASN A 18 -13.85 -37.56 -11.06
CA ASN A 18 -13.06 -36.96 -12.13
C ASN A 18 -13.97 -36.44 -13.24
N LEU A 19 -14.26 -35.13 -13.25
CA LEU A 19 -14.47 -34.41 -14.49
C LEU A 19 -13.68 -33.09 -14.46
N SER A 20 -12.42 -33.27 -14.82
CA SER A 20 -11.57 -32.25 -15.40
C SER A 20 -12.12 -31.77 -16.74
N LYS A 21 -12.08 -30.45 -16.93
CA LYS A 21 -11.79 -29.71 -18.18
C LYS A 21 -12.43 -30.24 -19.47
N CYS A 22 -13.39 -29.48 -19.99
CA CYS A 22 -13.49 -29.27 -21.43
C CYS A 22 -13.47 -27.77 -21.71
N GLY A 23 -12.50 -27.33 -22.52
CA GLY A 23 -12.42 -25.99 -23.07
C GLY A 23 -13.10 -25.90 -24.44
N HIS A 24 -12.83 -24.79 -25.13
CA HIS A 24 -13.35 -24.31 -26.41
C HIS A 24 -14.61 -23.42 -26.25
N THR A 25 -14.78 -22.27 -26.89
CA THR A 25 -14.00 -21.55 -27.91
C THR A 25 -14.53 -20.12 -28.02
N GLY A 26 -13.71 -19.21 -28.53
CA GLY A 26 -13.89 -17.77 -28.43
C GLY A 26 -15.01 -17.12 -29.26
N GLY A 27 -15.39 -15.92 -28.80
CA GLY A 27 -16.09 -14.86 -29.51
C GLY A 27 -15.79 -13.52 -28.84
N LYS A 28 -15.19 -12.59 -29.58
CA LYS A 28 -14.84 -11.20 -29.21
C LYS A 28 -16.14 -10.42 -28.89
N THR A 29 -16.27 -9.47 -27.95
CA THR A 29 -15.60 -8.15 -27.86
C THR A 29 -16.09 -7.40 -26.58
N ALA A 30 -15.33 -6.40 -26.14
CA ALA A 30 -15.62 -5.32 -25.16
C ALA A 30 -15.46 -5.69 -23.67
N SER A 31 -14.28 -5.51 -23.06
CA SER A 31 -13.62 -4.28 -22.58
C SER A 31 -13.91 -3.98 -21.10
N ASN A 32 -12.81 -3.78 -20.35
CA ASN A 32 -12.71 -3.17 -19.03
C ASN A 32 -13.54 -3.75 -17.86
N ARG A 33 -12.91 -4.63 -17.09
CA ARG A 33 -12.91 -4.48 -15.62
C ARG A 33 -11.50 -4.58 -15.07
N ILE A 34 -10.95 -3.39 -14.85
CA ILE A 34 -9.79 -3.11 -14.03
C ILE A 34 -10.06 -3.67 -12.62
N ARG A 35 -9.28 -4.68 -12.27
CA ARG A 35 -8.41 -4.77 -11.09
C ARG A 35 -8.71 -3.74 -9.96
N ASP A 36 -8.78 -4.29 -8.74
CA ASP A 36 -8.76 -3.61 -7.44
C ASP A 36 -10.13 -3.29 -6.81
N MET A 37 -10.62 -4.28 -6.06
CA MET A 37 -11.28 -3.98 -4.79
C MET A 37 -10.71 -4.89 -3.72
N ARG A 38 -9.80 -4.33 -2.92
CA ARG A 38 -9.53 -4.84 -1.57
C ARG A 38 -9.70 -3.67 -0.61
N TRP A 39 -10.89 -3.62 -0.04
CA TRP A 39 -11.28 -2.79 1.07
C TRP A 39 -10.44 -3.16 2.30
N TYR A 40 -9.73 -2.19 2.88
CA TYR A 40 -9.49 -2.15 4.32
C TYR A 40 -9.66 -0.70 4.77
N GLY A 41 -10.74 -0.46 5.50
CA GLY A 41 -11.02 0.79 6.18
C GLY A 41 -10.41 0.83 7.58
N THR A 42 -10.04 2.03 7.99
CA THR A 42 -10.14 2.60 9.35
C THR A 42 -10.20 4.12 9.12
N LYS A 43 -11.09 4.93 9.68
CA LYS A 43 -12.00 4.79 10.82
C LYS A 43 -13.37 5.41 10.47
N ALA A 44 -14.38 4.94 11.16
CA ALA A 44 -15.72 5.49 11.15
C ALA A 44 -15.73 6.94 11.65
N GLN A 45 -16.26 7.85 10.83
CA GLN A 45 -17.09 8.94 11.35
C GLN A 45 -18.36 8.99 10.52
N ASN A 46 -19.45 8.88 11.27
CA ASN A 46 -20.82 8.80 10.83
C ASN A 46 -21.19 10.10 10.09
N SER A 47 -21.60 10.02 8.83
CA SER A 47 -22.44 11.04 8.22
C SER A 47 -23.45 10.37 7.32
N HIS A 48 -24.66 10.31 7.86
CA HIS A 48 -25.91 9.93 7.25
C HIS A 48 -26.04 10.51 5.84
N GLU A 49 -26.32 9.65 4.87
CA GLU A 49 -26.83 10.06 3.56
C GLU A 49 -28.23 10.65 3.76
N HIS A 50 -28.31 11.97 3.77
CA HIS A 50 -29.54 12.65 3.39
C HIS A 50 -29.33 13.28 2.03
N THR A 51 -30.05 12.70 1.07
CA THR A 51 -30.72 13.35 -0.04
C THR A 51 -30.63 14.87 -0.01
N ALA A 52 -30.17 15.46 -1.11
CA ALA A 52 -30.14 16.89 -1.33
C ALA A 52 -31.43 17.58 -0.84
N PRO A 53 -31.28 18.61 -0.01
CA PRO A 53 -31.64 19.93 -0.52
C PRO A 53 -30.56 20.98 -0.21
N LEU A 54 -30.33 21.84 -1.20
CA LEU A 54 -30.20 23.28 -1.01
C LEU A 54 -29.26 23.77 0.14
N PHE A 55 -27.94 23.70 -0.07
CA PHE A 55 -27.00 24.57 0.66
C PHE A 55 -26.49 25.69 -0.25
N GLN A 56 -27.44 26.56 -0.64
CA GLN A 56 -27.15 27.98 -0.75
C GLN A 56 -27.14 28.55 0.68
N ASN A 57 -26.29 29.54 0.93
CA ASN A 57 -26.20 30.34 2.17
C ASN A 57 -25.27 29.83 3.28
N LYS A 58 -23.96 29.84 3.00
CA LYS A 58 -22.88 30.36 3.86
C LYS A 58 -21.52 30.10 3.19
N ARG A 59 -21.17 30.89 2.17
CA ARG A 59 -19.81 30.91 1.60
C ARG A 59 -19.27 32.32 1.74
N ASP A 60 -19.19 32.75 2.99
CA ASP A 60 -18.80 34.09 3.39
C ASP A 60 -17.28 34.25 3.27
N GLY A 61 -16.82 34.95 2.22
CA GLY A 61 -15.60 35.78 2.19
C GLY A 61 -14.21 35.20 2.53
N ASN A 62 -14.09 33.93 2.95
CA ASN A 62 -12.86 33.42 3.57
C ASN A 62 -12.02 32.52 2.66
N LEU A 63 -12.56 32.01 1.55
CA LEU A 63 -11.80 31.12 0.65
C LEU A 63 -10.60 31.82 -0.01
N LEU A 64 -10.71 33.12 -0.33
CA LEU A 64 -9.58 33.89 -0.86
C LEU A 64 -8.55 34.27 0.22
N LYS A 65 -8.92 34.24 1.50
CA LYS A 65 -7.95 34.40 2.60
C LYS A 65 -7.14 33.13 2.81
N GLU A 66 -7.79 31.98 2.65
CA GLU A 66 -7.13 30.68 2.77
C GLU A 66 -6.27 30.35 1.54
N PHE A 67 -6.67 30.80 0.35
CA PHE A 67 -5.95 30.60 -0.90
C PHE A 67 -5.69 31.95 -1.60
N PRO A 68 -4.56 32.62 -1.31
CA PRO A 68 -4.24 33.93 -1.91
C PRO A 68 -4.02 33.84 -3.42
N ASP A 69 -3.40 32.75 -3.92
CA ASP A 69 -3.14 32.51 -5.34
C ASP A 69 -3.70 31.15 -5.82
N PRO A 70 -5.04 31.01 -5.95
CA PRO A 70 -5.67 29.72 -6.18
C PRO A 70 -5.34 29.13 -7.56
N LYS A 71 -5.20 29.97 -8.60
CA LYS A 71 -4.85 29.52 -9.96
C LYS A 71 -3.43 28.93 -10.03
N ASN A 72 -2.45 29.60 -9.42
CA ASN A 72 -1.07 29.13 -9.40
C ASN A 72 -0.93 27.87 -8.55
N LEU A 73 -1.63 27.82 -7.41
CA LEU A 73 -1.65 26.64 -6.55
C LEU A 73 -2.24 25.43 -7.26
N LEU A 74 -3.37 25.60 -7.95
CA LEU A 74 -4.02 24.53 -8.70
C LEU A 74 -3.11 24.00 -9.82
N ASN A 75 -2.56 24.89 -10.63
CA ASN A 75 -1.63 24.53 -11.70
C ASN A 75 -0.40 23.82 -11.15
N GLY A 76 0.21 24.35 -10.09
CA GLY A 76 1.35 23.73 -9.42
C GLY A 76 1.04 22.36 -8.83
N THR A 77 -0.16 22.17 -8.27
CA THR A 77 -0.62 20.88 -7.73
C THR A 77 -0.70 19.85 -8.83
N ILE A 78 -1.33 20.20 -9.96
CA ILE A 78 -1.56 19.27 -11.07
C ILE A 78 -0.25 18.99 -11.82
N SER A 79 0.53 20.01 -12.17
CA SER A 79 1.84 19.83 -12.81
C SER A 79 2.79 18.99 -11.97
N ARG A 80 2.78 19.16 -10.64
CA ARG A 80 3.64 18.37 -9.74
C ARG A 80 3.16 16.93 -9.59
N SER A 81 1.85 16.70 -9.57
CA SER A 81 1.26 15.38 -9.37
C SER A 81 1.33 14.52 -10.64
N LEU A 82 1.13 15.14 -11.80
CA LEU A 82 1.15 14.46 -13.10
C LEU A 82 2.52 14.53 -13.81
N GLY A 83 3.39 15.47 -13.44
CA GLY A 83 4.67 15.69 -14.12
C GLY A 83 4.52 16.26 -15.54
N VAL A 84 3.36 16.84 -15.86
CA VAL A 84 3.02 17.38 -17.17
C VAL A 84 2.98 18.91 -17.11
N ASN A 85 3.53 19.56 -18.14
CA ASN A 85 3.53 21.01 -18.27
C ASN A 85 2.31 21.54 -19.04
N ASP A 86 1.76 20.73 -19.95
CA ASP A 86 0.50 21.04 -20.62
C ASP A 86 -0.70 20.65 -19.75
N LEU A 87 -1.35 21.66 -19.17
CA LEU A 87 -2.47 21.51 -18.26
C LEU A 87 -3.83 21.68 -18.94
N SER A 88 -3.85 22.03 -20.23
CA SER A 88 -5.07 22.36 -20.98
C SER A 88 -6.06 21.19 -21.05
N GLN A 89 -5.55 19.96 -21.03
CA GLN A 89 -6.37 18.74 -21.01
C GLN A 89 -7.01 18.47 -19.65
N PHE A 90 -6.46 19.02 -18.56
CA PHE A 90 -6.87 18.70 -17.19
C PHE A 90 -7.66 19.82 -16.53
N ILE A 91 -7.48 21.07 -16.98
CA ILE A 91 -8.07 22.27 -16.41
C ILE A 91 -8.75 23.05 -17.53
N GLN A 92 -10.07 23.16 -17.47
CA GLN A 92 -10.82 23.99 -18.41
C GLN A 92 -11.69 24.99 -17.65
N TYR A 93 -11.57 26.26 -18.04
CA TYR A 93 -12.40 27.34 -17.51
C TYR A 93 -13.43 27.73 -18.57
N SER A 94 -14.70 27.73 -18.22
CA SER A 94 -15.77 28.32 -19.01
C SER A 94 -16.40 29.46 -18.23
N CYS A 95 -16.70 30.57 -18.89
CA CYS A 95 -17.34 31.72 -18.26
C CYS A 95 -18.66 31.99 -18.98
N THR A 96 -19.74 32.00 -18.22
CA THR A 96 -21.09 32.33 -18.69
C THR A 96 -21.59 33.55 -17.92
N GLU A 97 -22.22 34.49 -18.63
CA GLU A 97 -22.82 35.66 -18.00
C GLU A 97 -24.32 35.42 -17.82
N GLN A 98 -24.80 35.54 -16.59
CA GLN A 98 -26.22 35.45 -16.27
C GLN A 98 -26.61 36.63 -15.39
N ALA A 99 -27.53 37.47 -15.88
CA ALA A 99 -28.11 38.58 -15.14
C ALA A 99 -27.09 39.57 -14.51
N GLY A 100 -26.04 39.96 -15.26
CA GLY A 100 -25.03 40.94 -14.80
C GLY A 100 -23.99 40.38 -13.82
N VAL A 101 -24.07 39.10 -13.44
CA VAL A 101 -23.06 38.38 -12.67
C VAL A 101 -22.32 37.42 -13.58
N LYS A 102 -20.98 37.46 -13.56
CA LYS A 102 -20.15 36.54 -14.32
C LYS A 102 -19.96 35.27 -13.52
N LYS A 103 -20.39 34.14 -14.08
CA LYS A 103 -20.21 32.81 -13.53
C LYS A 103 -19.06 32.13 -14.26
N ALA A 104 -18.01 31.76 -13.53
CA ALA A 104 -16.94 30.93 -14.03
C ALA A 104 -17.11 29.49 -13.52
N THR A 105 -17.11 28.53 -14.43
CA THR A 105 -17.10 27.10 -14.14
C THR A 105 -15.70 26.57 -14.43
N LEU A 106 -15.10 25.91 -13.45
CA LEU A 106 -13.83 25.23 -13.56
C LEU A 106 -14.09 23.73 -13.59
N THR A 107 -13.69 23.07 -14.69
CA THR A 107 -13.75 21.62 -14.81
C THR A 107 -12.34 21.04 -14.64
N LEU A 108 -12.22 20.09 -13.72
CA LEU A 108 -10.99 19.38 -13.42
C LEU A 108 -11.14 17.90 -13.75
N GLN A 109 -10.18 17.35 -14.49
CA GLN A 109 -10.20 15.94 -14.87
C GLN A 109 -9.38 15.03 -13.93
N TRP A 110 -8.62 15.62 -13.01
CA TRP A 110 -7.76 14.91 -12.06
C TRP A 110 -7.90 15.53 -10.66
N PRO A 111 -7.89 14.74 -9.56
CA PRO A 111 -7.72 13.28 -9.45
C PRO A 111 -8.94 12.45 -9.91
N CYS A 112 -10.10 13.09 -9.93
CA CYS A 112 -11.34 12.59 -10.49
C CYS A 112 -12.03 13.75 -11.23
N LYS A 113 -13.03 13.44 -12.07
CA LYS A 113 -13.74 14.48 -12.81
C LYS A 113 -14.69 15.23 -11.89
N PHE A 114 -14.52 16.54 -11.76
CA PHE A 114 -15.45 17.39 -11.03
C PHE A 114 -15.46 18.84 -11.52
N GLU A 115 -16.53 19.55 -11.20
CA GLU A 115 -16.75 20.93 -11.63
C GLU A 115 -17.06 21.82 -10.43
N GLU A 116 -16.46 23.00 -10.38
CA GLU A 116 -16.70 24.00 -9.34
C GLU A 116 -17.03 25.36 -9.95
N ASN A 117 -17.92 26.10 -9.28
CA ASN A 117 -18.43 27.38 -9.77
C ASN A 117 -17.92 28.54 -8.90
N GLY A 118 -17.57 29.64 -9.55
CA GLY A 118 -17.25 30.91 -8.93
C GLY A 118 -18.09 32.04 -9.53
N TYR A 119 -18.51 32.98 -8.68
CA TYR A 119 -19.39 34.08 -9.05
C TYR A 119 -18.71 35.40 -8.69
N ALA A 120 -18.64 36.34 -9.63
CA ALA A 120 -18.18 37.69 -9.35
C ALA A 120 -18.68 38.69 -10.41
N SER A 121 -18.50 39.98 -10.13
CA SER A 121 -18.77 41.06 -11.10
C SER A 121 -17.75 41.08 -12.25
N LYS A 122 -16.51 40.63 -12.00
CA LYS A 122 -15.44 40.53 -13.00
C LYS A 122 -15.13 39.07 -13.33
N LYS A 123 -14.87 38.78 -14.61
CA LYS A 123 -14.52 37.43 -15.09
C LYS A 123 -13.32 36.84 -14.33
N VAL A 124 -12.26 37.64 -14.18
CA VAL A 124 -11.02 37.22 -13.52
C VAL A 124 -11.27 36.82 -12.07
N ASP A 125 -12.13 37.56 -11.37
CA ASP A 125 -12.47 37.29 -9.98
C ASP A 125 -13.37 36.05 -9.87
N ALA A 126 -14.34 35.89 -10.79
CA ALA A 126 -15.19 34.70 -10.85
C ALA A 126 -14.34 33.42 -11.04
N GLU A 127 -13.36 33.45 -11.94
CA GLU A 127 -12.43 32.34 -12.15
C GLU A 127 -11.54 32.08 -10.94
N ARG A 128 -11.11 33.13 -10.23
CA ARG A 128 -10.34 32.99 -8.98
C ARG A 128 -11.17 32.30 -7.89
N PHE A 129 -12.45 32.63 -7.76
CA PHE A 129 -13.35 31.95 -6.83
C PHE A 129 -13.59 30.50 -7.22
N ALA A 130 -13.77 30.20 -8.51
CA ALA A 130 -13.90 28.83 -9.01
C ALA A 130 -12.64 28.00 -8.71
N ALA A 131 -11.45 28.58 -8.94
CA ALA A 131 -10.17 27.96 -8.63
C ALA A 131 -9.96 27.75 -7.11
N ALA A 132 -10.39 28.70 -6.27
CA ALA A 132 -10.31 28.57 -4.82
C ALA A 132 -11.21 27.45 -4.30
N ALA A 133 -12.44 27.34 -4.82
CA ALA A 133 -13.35 26.24 -4.49
C ALA A 133 -12.75 24.88 -4.89
N ALA A 134 -12.12 24.79 -6.06
CA ALA A 134 -11.42 23.57 -6.47
C ALA A 134 -10.20 23.24 -5.60
N CYS A 135 -9.41 24.23 -5.19
CA CYS A 135 -8.28 24.03 -4.27
C CYS A 135 -8.75 23.53 -2.91
N PHE A 136 -9.86 24.04 -2.39
CA PHE A 136 -10.46 23.56 -1.16
C PHE A 136 -10.82 22.08 -1.25
N ARG A 137 -11.45 21.66 -2.36
CA ARG A 137 -11.77 20.25 -2.60
C ARG A 137 -10.53 19.36 -2.71
N LEU A 138 -9.46 19.85 -3.35
CA LEU A 138 -8.17 19.14 -3.40
C LEU A 138 -7.51 19.03 -2.00
N LYS A 139 -7.72 20.02 -1.13
CA LYS A 139 -7.28 19.98 0.27
C LYS A 139 -8.07 18.96 1.08
N GLU A 140 -9.40 18.87 0.90
CA GLU A 140 -10.23 17.83 1.52
C GLU A 140 -9.81 16.42 1.07
N MET A 141 -9.39 16.27 -0.19
CA MET A 141 -8.84 15.02 -0.72
C MET A 141 -7.39 14.73 -0.26
N GLY A 142 -6.77 15.62 0.53
CA GLY A 142 -5.41 15.45 1.05
C GLY A 142 -4.29 15.66 0.01
N LEU A 143 -4.60 16.25 -1.14
CA LEU A 143 -3.62 16.53 -2.21
C LEU A 143 -2.85 17.84 -1.99
N ILE A 144 -3.45 18.77 -1.24
CA ILE A 144 -2.85 20.04 -0.82
C ILE A 144 -2.66 20.00 0.69
N GLY A 145 -1.45 20.30 1.18
CA GLY A 145 -1.14 20.30 2.61
C GLY A 145 -1.78 21.46 3.39
N PRO A 146 -1.74 21.44 4.74
CA PRO A 146 -2.43 22.40 5.61
C PRO A 146 -2.07 23.88 5.37
N ASN A 147 -0.91 24.16 4.78
CA ASN A 147 -0.41 25.52 4.45
C ASN A 147 -0.27 25.77 2.94
N ASN A 148 -1.13 25.20 2.10
CA ASN A 148 -1.02 25.26 0.63
C ASN A 148 0.32 24.72 0.10
N GLN A 149 1.02 23.94 0.93
CA GLN A 149 2.28 23.33 0.57
C GLN A 149 2.00 22.09 -0.26
N LEU A 150 2.52 22.08 -1.48
CA LEU A 150 2.50 20.91 -2.33
C LEU A 150 3.47 19.86 -1.76
N PRO A 151 3.09 18.56 -1.73
CA PRO A 151 3.99 17.51 -1.30
C PRO A 151 5.36 17.65 -1.98
N LYS A 152 6.44 17.52 -1.20
CA LYS A 152 7.80 17.58 -1.74
C LYS A 152 7.93 16.49 -2.79
N ARG A 153 8.30 16.86 -4.03
CA ARG A 153 8.69 15.89 -5.06
C ARG A 153 9.79 15.04 -4.43
N ARG A 154 9.53 13.74 -4.21
CA ARG A 154 10.60 12.83 -3.78
C ARG A 154 11.72 13.00 -4.82
N ALA A 155 12.92 13.33 -4.38
CA ALA A 155 14.11 13.47 -5.23
C ALA A 155 14.52 12.07 -5.76
N GLY A 156 13.65 11.46 -6.55
CA GLY A 156 13.76 10.11 -7.10
C GLY A 156 13.54 10.18 -8.60
N ARG A 157 14.61 10.54 -9.30
CA ARG A 157 14.87 10.62 -10.76
C ARG A 157 15.37 12.00 -11.17
N GLY A 158 16.55 12.36 -10.66
CA GLY A 158 17.44 13.29 -11.36
C GLY A 158 18.31 12.47 -12.31
N ARG A 159 18.03 12.54 -13.60
CA ARG A 159 19.05 12.39 -14.65
C ARG A 159 20.12 13.45 -14.35
N GLY A 160 21.38 13.05 -14.38
CA GLY A 160 22.53 13.87 -13.98
C GLY A 160 22.48 15.28 -14.56
N GLY A 161 22.46 16.26 -13.67
CA GLY A 161 22.77 17.65 -13.94
C GLY A 161 24.13 17.94 -13.34
N LEU A 162 25.12 18.11 -14.21
CA LEU A 162 26.47 18.56 -13.91
C LEU A 162 26.41 19.95 -13.25
N HIS A 163 27.05 20.08 -12.10
CA HIS A 163 27.54 21.35 -11.54
C HIS A 163 29.05 21.11 -11.36
N SER A 164 29.86 21.52 -12.32
CA SER A 164 30.54 22.83 -12.37
C SER A 164 31.54 23.02 -11.25
N HIS A 165 32.76 22.53 -11.52
CA HIS A 165 34.01 23.31 -11.53
C HIS A 165 34.13 24.40 -10.44
N LEU A 166 34.77 24.03 -9.34
CA LEU A 166 35.57 24.93 -8.52
C LEU A 166 36.90 24.24 -8.28
N TYR A 167 37.90 24.62 -9.08
CA TYR A 167 39.28 24.56 -8.66
C TYR A 167 39.50 25.74 -7.72
N ASP A 168 40.00 25.50 -6.52
CA ASP A 168 41.20 26.19 -6.06
C ASP A 168 41.84 25.49 -4.87
N GLU A 169 43.14 25.75 -4.74
CA GLU A 169 44.10 25.46 -3.67
C GLU A 169 44.79 24.08 -3.61
N GLU A 170 46.03 24.13 -4.11
CA GLU A 170 47.17 23.25 -3.92
C GLU A 170 47.72 23.26 -2.47
N ASN A 171 48.78 22.46 -2.26
CA ASN A 171 49.63 22.28 -1.07
C ASN A 171 49.22 21.14 -0.12
N ASP A 172 50.11 20.27 0.34
CA ASP A 172 51.50 19.97 0.02
C ASP A 172 51.77 18.60 0.67
N TRP A 173 52.61 17.78 0.05
CA TRP A 173 53.08 16.53 0.64
C TRP A 173 54.32 16.82 1.44
N THR A 174 54.30 16.57 2.75
CA THR A 174 55.54 16.26 3.46
C THR A 174 55.28 15.33 4.63
N ASP A 175 55.91 14.16 4.54
CA ASP A 175 56.20 13.24 5.64
C ASP A 175 56.89 13.98 6.79
N GLU A 176 56.52 13.70 8.04
CA GLU A 176 57.49 13.11 8.96
C GLU A 176 56.85 12.50 10.22
N ALA A 177 57.52 11.46 10.67
CA ALA A 177 57.12 10.55 11.72
C ALA A 177 57.29 11.15 13.13
N SER A 178 56.43 10.71 14.05
CA SER A 178 56.81 10.57 15.46
C SER A 178 56.00 9.43 16.09
N ARG A 179 56.70 8.32 16.30
CA ARG A 179 56.26 7.15 17.06
C ARG A 179 56.33 7.49 18.54
N ALA A 180 55.29 7.11 19.27
CA ALA A 180 55.31 6.47 20.59
C ALA A 180 54.11 6.93 21.43
N ASN A 181 53.09 6.08 21.54
CA ASN A 181 52.86 5.39 22.81
C ASN A 181 51.72 4.39 22.66
N HIS A 182 52.03 3.16 23.05
CA HIS A 182 51.15 2.03 23.08
C HIS A 182 50.00 2.27 24.05
N CYS A 183 48.77 2.15 23.55
CA CYS A 183 47.61 1.73 24.32
C CYS A 183 46.79 0.81 23.43
N SER A 184 47.01 -0.48 23.63
CA SER A 184 46.08 -1.60 23.43
C SER A 184 45.10 -1.46 22.27
N SER A 185 45.49 -1.99 21.12
CA SER A 185 44.58 -2.26 20.00
C SER A 185 43.43 -3.18 20.45
N PRO A 186 42.15 -2.81 20.25
CA PRO A 186 41.12 -3.80 20.04
C PRO A 186 41.34 -4.33 18.63
N ILE A 187 41.89 -5.55 18.53
CA ILE A 187 41.80 -6.34 17.32
C ILE A 187 40.31 -6.70 17.17
N GLU A 188 39.49 -5.77 16.68
CA GLU A 188 38.14 -6.06 16.20
C GLU A 188 38.28 -6.52 14.74
N ASP A 189 38.26 -7.83 14.54
CA ASP A 189 38.03 -8.60 13.30
C ASP A 189 37.98 -7.80 12.00
N VAL A 190 39.11 -7.23 11.58
CA VAL A 190 39.23 -6.50 10.31
C VAL A 190 38.86 -7.42 9.14
N SER A 191 39.16 -8.72 9.26
CA SER A 191 38.79 -9.76 8.30
C SER A 191 37.27 -9.95 8.20
N GLY A 192 36.56 -10.02 9.33
CA GLY A 192 35.09 -10.16 9.33
C GLY A 192 34.37 -8.92 8.80
N VAL A 193 34.92 -7.72 9.02
CA VAL A 193 34.36 -6.47 8.48
C VAL A 193 34.53 -6.38 6.96
N ALA A 194 35.67 -6.82 6.42
CA ALA A 194 35.91 -6.82 4.98
C ALA A 194 34.98 -7.82 4.26
N GLU A 195 34.79 -9.00 4.84
CA GLU A 195 33.82 -9.99 4.35
C GLU A 195 32.38 -9.46 4.44
N ALA A 196 32.00 -8.82 5.55
CA ALA A 196 30.68 -8.22 5.69
C ALA A 196 30.43 -7.16 4.60
N LEU A 197 31.43 -6.35 4.25
CA LEU A 197 31.32 -5.33 3.21
C LEU A 197 31.22 -5.92 1.80
N SER A 198 31.80 -7.09 1.54
CA SER A 198 31.67 -7.77 0.24
C SER A 198 30.27 -8.37 0.07
N LEU A 199 29.71 -8.94 1.15
CA LEU A 199 28.35 -9.49 1.17
C LEU A 199 27.26 -8.41 1.09
N PHE A 200 27.53 -7.22 1.62
CA PHE A 200 26.56 -6.13 1.71
C PHE A 200 27.13 -4.82 1.12
N PRO A 201 26.94 -4.57 -0.19
CA PRO A 201 27.45 -3.35 -0.84
C PRO A 201 26.88 -2.05 -0.27
N GLN A 202 25.60 -2.07 0.14
CA GLN A 202 24.86 -0.94 0.70
C GLN A 202 24.17 -1.32 2.02
N PRO A 203 24.91 -1.44 3.13
CA PRO A 203 24.36 -2.00 4.37
C PRO A 203 23.37 -1.04 5.05
N LYS A 204 23.59 0.27 4.97
CA LYS A 204 22.69 1.28 5.58
C LYS A 204 21.30 1.32 4.94
N SER A 205 21.24 1.31 3.62
CA SER A 205 19.96 1.31 2.90
C SER A 205 19.22 0.00 3.13
N LEU A 206 19.96 -1.12 3.18
CA LEU A 206 19.42 -2.43 3.52
C LEU A 206 18.80 -2.44 4.92
N LEU A 207 19.53 -2.02 5.96
CA LEU A 207 19.01 -1.92 7.33
C LEU A 207 17.75 -1.07 7.42
N THR A 208 17.78 0.11 6.78
CA THR A 208 16.62 1.02 6.75
C THR A 208 15.41 0.32 6.14
N ARG A 209 15.59 -0.38 5.01
CA ARG A 209 14.53 -1.10 4.32
C ARG A 209 14.02 -2.29 5.13
N VAL A 210 14.90 -3.06 5.76
CA VAL A 210 14.53 -4.19 6.63
C VAL A 210 13.65 -3.71 7.76
N ILE A 211 14.10 -2.70 8.52
CA ILE A 211 13.35 -2.14 9.65
C ILE A 211 12.00 -1.62 9.18
N GLN A 212 11.97 -0.88 8.07
CA GLN A 212 10.72 -0.34 7.52
C GLN A 212 9.73 -1.45 7.14
N VAL A 213 10.18 -2.53 6.49
CA VAL A 213 9.30 -3.64 6.08
C VAL A 213 8.90 -4.52 7.27
N ALA A 214 9.80 -4.74 8.22
CA ALA A 214 9.58 -5.64 9.36
C ALA A 214 8.78 -5.02 10.50
N THR A 215 8.87 -3.70 10.69
CA THR A 215 8.12 -3.00 11.74
C THR A 215 6.88 -2.27 11.21
N SER A 216 6.76 -2.10 9.89
CA SER A 216 5.79 -1.21 9.24
C SER A 216 5.82 0.25 9.75
N SER A 217 6.83 0.61 10.54
CA SER A 217 6.97 1.96 11.08
C SER A 217 7.63 2.87 10.05
N GLY A 218 7.06 4.07 9.88
CA GLY A 218 7.69 5.15 9.11
C GLY A 218 8.88 5.79 9.84
N ARG A 219 9.12 5.44 11.11
CA ARG A 219 10.11 6.07 11.98
C ARG A 219 11.29 5.13 12.23
N VAL A 220 12.06 4.85 11.19
CA VAL A 220 13.27 4.00 11.26
C VAL A 220 14.27 4.47 12.32
N ARG A 221 14.33 5.78 12.58
CA ARG A 221 15.22 6.37 13.59
C ARG A 221 14.92 5.92 15.02
N GLU A 222 13.69 5.50 15.31
CA GLU A 222 13.34 4.97 16.65
C GLU A 222 13.96 3.60 16.89
N PHE A 223 14.30 2.85 15.83
CA PHE A 223 14.87 1.52 15.92
C PHE A 223 16.36 1.46 15.58
N LEU A 224 16.90 2.51 14.95
CA LEU A 224 18.25 2.54 14.42
C LEU A 224 18.95 3.85 14.78
N HIS A 225 19.93 3.78 15.66
CA HIS A 225 20.68 4.93 16.15
C HIS A 225 22.16 4.80 15.79
N PHE A 226 22.71 5.81 15.13
CA PHE A 226 24.14 5.93 14.88
C PHE A 226 24.72 7.02 15.77
N LYS A 227 25.68 6.66 16.63
CA LYS A 227 26.50 7.59 17.40
C LYS A 227 27.92 7.52 16.87
N THR A 228 28.50 8.66 16.51
CA THR A 228 29.89 8.71 16.03
C THR A 228 30.70 9.62 16.92
N VAL A 229 31.83 9.11 17.39
CA VAL A 229 32.74 9.78 18.34
C VAL A 229 34.16 9.68 17.78
N GLY A 230 34.92 10.77 17.84
CA GLY A 230 36.36 10.76 17.53
C GLY A 230 36.84 11.86 16.59
N GLY A 231 38.15 12.13 16.66
CA GLY A 231 38.89 13.13 15.89
C GLY A 231 39.44 12.58 14.56
N LYS A 232 40.70 12.10 14.56
CA LYS A 232 41.38 11.55 13.37
C LYS A 232 40.83 10.18 12.92
N LEU A 233 40.46 9.33 13.87
CA LEU A 233 39.69 8.11 13.62
C LEU A 233 38.29 8.31 14.16
N LYS A 234 37.28 7.99 13.34
CA LYS A 234 35.88 8.01 13.73
C LYS A 234 35.49 6.62 14.21
N LYS A 235 35.07 6.52 15.47
CA LYS A 235 34.40 5.35 16.03
C LYS A 235 32.90 5.54 15.87
N CYS A 236 32.22 4.58 15.26
CA CYS A 236 30.77 4.54 15.15
C CYS A 236 30.23 3.44 16.05
N GLU A 237 29.23 3.77 16.85
CA GLU A 237 28.39 2.87 17.62
C GLU A 237 27.00 2.89 16.99
N LEU A 238 26.52 1.72 16.59
CA LEU A 238 25.20 1.49 16.00
C LEU A 238 24.35 0.71 17.00
N THR A 239 23.25 1.30 17.46
CA THR A 239 22.24 0.61 18.28
C THR A 239 21.04 0.25 17.41
N LEU A 240 20.73 -1.03 17.37
CA LEU A 240 19.59 -1.61 16.68
C LEU A 240 18.62 -2.18 17.72
N LEU A 241 17.38 -1.70 17.76
CA LEU A 241 16.38 -2.11 18.77
C LEU A 241 15.41 -3.20 18.28
N TRP A 242 15.61 -3.71 17.07
CA TRP A 242 14.77 -4.74 16.47
C TRP A 242 15.62 -5.74 15.68
N PRO A 243 15.35 -7.05 15.75
CA PRO A 243 14.29 -7.74 16.52
C PRO A 243 14.50 -7.75 18.04
N GLU A 244 15.76 -7.61 18.45
CA GLU A 244 16.25 -7.54 19.83
C GLU A 244 17.24 -6.37 19.90
N GLU A 245 17.45 -5.81 21.08
CA GLU A 245 18.43 -4.75 21.28
C GLU A 245 19.85 -5.28 21.11
N MET A 246 20.55 -4.73 20.12
CA MET A 246 21.92 -5.08 19.77
C MET A 246 22.74 -3.83 19.49
N THR A 247 24.01 -3.85 19.86
CA THR A 247 24.96 -2.75 19.62
C THR A 247 26.17 -3.23 18.82
N PHE A 248 26.60 -2.41 17.87
CA PHE A 248 27.72 -2.72 16.98
C PHE A 248 28.71 -1.55 16.94
N THR A 249 29.98 -1.83 17.17
CA THR A 249 31.06 -0.84 17.11
C THR A 249 31.92 -1.06 15.88
N ALA A 250 32.36 0.04 15.25
CA ALA A 250 33.34 -0.01 14.18
C ALA A 250 34.17 1.28 14.11
N THR A 251 35.41 1.15 13.65
CA THR A 251 36.33 2.29 13.49
C THR A 251 36.75 2.48 12.02
N ALA A 252 36.86 3.73 11.60
CA ALA A 252 37.38 4.09 10.27
C ALA A 252 37.96 5.52 10.25
N THR A 253 38.67 5.85 9.17
CA THR A 253 39.20 7.20 8.91
C THR A 253 38.11 8.23 8.64
N SER A 254 36.99 7.82 8.03
CA SER A 254 35.84 8.67 7.74
C SER A 254 34.59 8.25 8.53
N ARG A 255 33.76 9.24 8.92
CA ARG A 255 32.47 9.01 9.58
C ARG A 255 31.59 8.07 8.76
N ALA A 256 31.48 8.31 7.47
CA ALA A 256 30.65 7.51 6.58
C ALA A 256 31.15 6.07 6.48
N ALA A 257 32.47 5.87 6.48
CA ALA A 257 33.09 4.55 6.44
C ALA A 257 32.88 3.78 7.76
N ALA A 258 33.00 4.46 8.92
CA ALA A 258 32.75 3.86 10.23
C ALA A 258 31.29 3.41 10.36
N GLU A 259 30.34 4.27 9.97
CA GLU A 259 28.92 3.93 9.97
C GLU A 259 28.60 2.82 8.96
N LYS A 260 29.27 2.77 7.79
CA LYS A 260 29.10 1.69 6.81
C LYS A 260 29.57 0.35 7.36
N LYS A 261 30.73 0.31 8.04
CA LYS A 261 31.27 -0.89 8.68
C LYS A 261 30.36 -1.39 9.81
N ALA A 262 29.93 -0.51 10.71
CA ALA A 262 29.01 -0.86 11.79
C ALA A 262 27.67 -1.41 11.23
N ALA A 263 27.15 -0.78 10.16
CA ALA A 263 25.96 -1.28 9.50
C ALA A 263 26.16 -2.64 8.82
N ALA A 264 27.32 -2.91 8.23
CA ALA A 264 27.62 -4.20 7.60
C ALA A 264 27.64 -5.33 8.63
N LEU A 265 28.25 -5.09 9.81
CA LEU A 265 28.22 -6.04 10.93
C LEU A 265 26.79 -6.32 11.40
N ALA A 266 25.95 -5.29 11.51
CA ALA A 266 24.54 -5.48 11.83
C ALA A 266 23.80 -6.31 10.75
N CYS A 267 24.10 -6.12 9.46
CA CYS A 267 23.52 -6.93 8.39
C CYS A 267 23.95 -8.41 8.47
N VAL A 268 25.19 -8.70 8.86
CA VAL A 268 25.65 -10.07 9.12
C VAL A 268 24.82 -10.70 10.25
N LYS A 269 24.60 -9.98 11.36
CA LYS A 269 23.72 -10.48 12.43
C LYS A 269 22.29 -10.71 11.98
N LEU A 270 21.70 -9.83 11.17
CA LEU A 270 20.37 -10.06 10.62
C LEU A 270 20.31 -11.29 9.70
N ARG A 271 21.40 -11.61 8.99
CA ARG A 271 21.52 -12.83 8.19
C ARG A 271 21.61 -14.06 9.08
N GLU A 272 22.39 -14.03 10.15
CA GLU A 272 22.48 -15.10 11.15
C GLU A 272 21.10 -15.41 11.77
N LEU A 273 20.33 -14.36 12.06
CA LEU A 273 18.95 -14.46 12.56
C LEU A 273 17.92 -14.87 11.50
N GLN A 274 18.35 -15.18 10.27
CA GLN A 274 17.48 -15.54 9.13
C GLN A 274 16.40 -14.49 8.82
N LEU A 275 16.69 -13.22 9.10
CA LEU A 275 15.81 -12.08 8.79
C LEU A 275 16.04 -11.49 7.40
N LEU A 276 16.98 -12.05 6.65
CA LEU A 276 17.26 -11.73 5.26
C LEU A 276 17.02 -12.96 4.37
N ASP A 277 16.73 -12.73 3.10
CA ASP A 277 16.64 -13.79 2.10
C ASP A 277 18.03 -14.30 1.69
N LYS A 278 18.08 -15.38 0.90
CA LYS A 278 19.32 -15.98 0.37
C LYS A 278 20.17 -14.97 -0.41
N ASP A 279 19.53 -14.01 -1.05
CA ASP A 279 20.16 -12.93 -1.82
C ASP A 279 20.43 -11.66 -0.99
N ASN A 280 20.46 -11.77 0.35
CA ASN A 280 20.68 -10.64 1.26
C ASN A 280 19.64 -9.50 1.13
N ASN A 281 18.43 -9.85 0.68
CA ASN A 281 17.32 -8.92 0.54
C ASN A 281 16.39 -8.97 1.76
N PRO A 282 15.67 -7.87 2.08
CA PRO A 282 14.65 -7.91 3.13
C PRO A 282 13.56 -8.93 2.78
N LEU A 283 13.13 -9.70 3.78
CA LEU A 283 11.97 -10.57 3.63
C LEU A 283 10.69 -9.77 3.37
N THR A 284 9.69 -10.44 2.81
CA THR A 284 8.36 -9.86 2.66
C THR A 284 7.73 -9.59 4.04
N HIS A 285 6.92 -8.54 4.15
CA HIS A 285 6.18 -8.21 5.39
C HIS A 285 5.45 -9.42 6.01
N ALA A 286 4.82 -10.26 5.17
CA ALA A 286 4.15 -11.48 5.60
C ALA A 286 5.09 -12.53 6.23
N LYS A 287 6.36 -12.58 5.82
CA LYS A 287 7.35 -13.50 6.41
C LYS A 287 7.78 -13.03 7.80
N TYR A 288 8.00 -11.72 7.99
CA TYR A 288 8.30 -11.17 9.32
C TYR A 288 7.15 -11.34 10.31
N HIS A 289 5.90 -11.36 9.83
CA HIS A 289 4.71 -11.55 10.66
C HIS A 289 3.95 -12.86 10.35
N ARG A 290 4.69 -13.95 10.13
CA ARG A 290 4.12 -15.25 9.75
C ARG A 290 3.03 -15.71 10.72
N GLU A 291 3.20 -15.48 12.01
CA GLU A 291 2.23 -15.87 13.03
C GLU A 291 0.93 -15.08 12.94
N LYS A 292 1.02 -13.76 12.81
CA LYS A 292 -0.15 -12.89 12.63
C LYS A 292 -0.92 -13.24 11.35
N VAL A 293 -0.21 -13.52 10.26
CA VAL A 293 -0.81 -13.95 8.99
C VAL A 293 -1.51 -15.31 9.16
N LYS A 294 -0.88 -16.26 9.86
CA LYS A 294 -1.47 -17.58 10.15
C LYS A 294 -2.71 -17.45 11.02
N GLU A 295 -2.68 -16.58 12.03
CA GLU A 295 -3.82 -16.31 12.91
C GLU A 295 -4.99 -15.66 12.15
N ALA A 296 -4.71 -14.64 11.34
CA ALA A 296 -5.70 -14.00 10.49
C ALA A 296 -6.35 -15.01 9.53
N GLY A 297 -5.54 -15.84 8.86
CA GLY A 297 -6.05 -16.91 8.00
C GLY A 297 -6.87 -17.95 8.75
N LYS A 298 -6.50 -18.30 9.99
CA LYS A 298 -7.32 -19.17 10.85
C LYS A 298 -8.64 -18.50 11.24
N ARG A 299 -8.64 -17.19 11.50
CA ARG A 299 -9.83 -16.41 11.87
C ARG A 299 -10.81 -16.32 10.72
N GLU A 300 -10.34 -16.02 9.51
CA GLU A 300 -11.16 -15.93 8.30
C GLU A 300 -11.72 -17.28 7.85
N ARG A 301 -11.03 -18.39 8.13
CA ARG A 301 -11.53 -19.74 7.86
C ARG A 301 -12.59 -20.23 8.84
N ARG A 302 -12.86 -19.51 9.94
CA ARG A 302 -13.89 -19.93 10.89
C ARG A 302 -15.26 -19.79 10.22
N PRO A 303 -16.13 -20.81 10.33
CA PRO A 303 -17.51 -20.67 9.87
C PRO A 303 -18.16 -19.52 10.65
N LEU A 304 -18.86 -18.65 9.92
CA LEU A 304 -19.67 -17.59 10.54
C LEU A 304 -21.01 -18.19 10.94
N PRO A 305 -21.46 -18.05 12.21
CA PRO A 305 -22.79 -18.46 12.59
C PRO A 305 -23.80 -17.57 11.87
N LEU A 306 -24.62 -18.17 11.00
CA LEU A 306 -25.74 -17.51 10.37
C LEU A 306 -26.96 -17.70 11.27
N VAL A 307 -27.51 -16.60 11.79
CA VAL A 307 -28.78 -16.61 12.52
C VAL A 307 -29.90 -16.40 11.51
N ILE A 308 -30.72 -17.41 11.33
CA ILE A 308 -31.89 -17.35 10.45
C ILE A 308 -33.05 -16.76 11.27
N PRO A 309 -33.72 -15.68 10.81
CA PRO A 309 -34.91 -15.18 11.47
C PRO A 309 -36.03 -16.23 11.52
N GLU A 310 -36.77 -16.34 12.63
CA GLU A 310 -37.77 -17.39 12.86
C GLU A 310 -38.86 -17.46 11.78
N TYR A 311 -39.34 -16.32 11.28
CA TYR A 311 -40.33 -16.32 10.19
C TYR A 311 -39.80 -17.01 8.93
N LEU A 312 -38.51 -16.86 8.64
CA LEU A 312 -37.86 -17.40 7.46
C LEU A 312 -37.59 -18.90 7.67
N GLU A 313 -37.15 -19.27 8.88
CA GLU A 313 -36.96 -20.67 9.26
C GLU A 313 -38.27 -21.45 9.13
N GLN A 314 -39.39 -20.89 9.62
CA GLN A 314 -40.69 -21.53 9.57
C GLN A 314 -41.20 -21.68 8.13
N ARG A 315 -41.06 -20.62 7.32
CA ARG A 315 -41.40 -20.67 5.89
C ARG A 315 -40.54 -21.69 5.12
N MET A 316 -39.26 -21.80 5.45
CA MET A 316 -38.37 -22.80 4.86
C MET A 316 -38.80 -24.22 5.25
N LYS A 317 -39.14 -24.45 6.52
CA LYS A 317 -39.65 -25.75 6.99
C LYS A 317 -40.93 -26.13 6.25
N GLU A 318 -41.90 -25.22 6.16
CA GLU A 318 -43.16 -25.45 5.44
C GLU A 318 -42.91 -25.81 3.97
N TYR A 319 -42.06 -25.05 3.27
CA TYR A 319 -41.72 -25.33 1.88
C TYR A 319 -41.05 -26.69 1.70
N LEU A 320 -40.07 -27.04 2.55
CA LEU A 320 -39.37 -28.32 2.50
C LEU A 320 -40.27 -29.51 2.87
N THR A 321 -41.31 -29.29 3.70
CA THR A 321 -42.33 -30.31 3.97
C THR A 321 -43.29 -30.52 2.80
N GLN A 322 -43.60 -29.46 2.05
CA GLN A 322 -44.45 -29.55 0.85
C GLN A 322 -43.73 -30.28 -0.31
N TYR A 323 -42.42 -30.07 -0.43
CA TYR A 323 -41.59 -30.67 -1.47
C TYR A 323 -40.44 -31.46 -0.83
N PRO A 324 -40.70 -32.69 -0.35
CA PRO A 324 -39.67 -33.51 0.27
C PRO A 324 -38.60 -33.89 -0.77
N VAL A 325 -37.44 -33.25 -0.65
CA VAL A 325 -36.30 -33.40 -1.57
C VAL A 325 -35.89 -34.86 -1.75
N ALA A 326 -35.97 -35.68 -0.70
CA ALA A 326 -35.66 -37.11 -0.77
C ALA A 326 -36.58 -37.85 -1.75
N THR A 327 -37.88 -37.54 -1.74
CA THR A 327 -38.88 -38.19 -2.59
C THR A 327 -38.76 -37.74 -4.04
N GLU A 328 -38.48 -36.45 -4.29
CA GLU A 328 -38.28 -35.96 -5.66
C GLU A 328 -36.97 -36.45 -6.27
N VAL A 329 -35.88 -36.46 -5.49
CA VAL A 329 -34.61 -37.01 -5.95
C VAL A 329 -34.79 -38.49 -6.28
N GLN A 330 -35.45 -39.27 -5.42
CA GLN A 330 -35.68 -40.69 -5.68
C GLN A 330 -36.52 -40.95 -6.94
N LYS A 331 -37.56 -40.14 -7.21
CA LYS A 331 -38.31 -40.22 -8.47
C LYS A 331 -37.43 -39.96 -9.69
N LEU A 332 -36.55 -38.96 -9.63
CA LEU A 332 -35.62 -38.67 -10.72
C LEU A 332 -34.66 -39.83 -10.97
N TRP A 333 -34.16 -40.49 -9.92
CA TRP A 333 -33.33 -41.70 -10.06
C TRP A 333 -34.11 -42.86 -10.69
N GLU A 334 -35.35 -43.09 -10.27
CA GLU A 334 -36.21 -44.16 -10.82
C GLU A 334 -36.58 -43.91 -12.29
N GLU A 335 -36.80 -42.64 -12.67
CA GLU A 335 -37.02 -42.22 -14.06
C GLU A 335 -35.77 -42.37 -14.93
N GLU A 336 -34.59 -42.02 -14.42
CA GLU A 336 -33.31 -42.24 -15.11
C GLU A 336 -33.02 -43.74 -15.32
N GLU A 337 -33.30 -44.58 -14.31
CA GLU A 337 -33.18 -46.04 -14.44
C GLU A 337 -34.17 -46.62 -15.46
N ALA A 338 -35.42 -46.17 -15.46
CA ALA A 338 -36.43 -46.63 -16.41
C ALA A 338 -36.09 -46.23 -17.86
N THR A 339 -35.57 -45.01 -18.05
CA THR A 339 -35.15 -44.52 -19.36
C THR A 339 -33.92 -45.28 -19.86
N GLY A 340 -32.95 -45.57 -18.98
CA GLY A 340 -31.79 -46.40 -19.30
C GLY A 340 -32.16 -47.85 -19.66
N GLN A 341 -33.19 -48.42 -19.04
CA GLN A 341 -33.71 -49.76 -19.37
C GLN A 341 -34.47 -49.80 -20.69
N GLN A 342 -35.26 -48.77 -21.04
CA GLN A 342 -35.94 -48.67 -22.33
C GLN A 342 -34.96 -48.57 -23.51
N VAL A 343 -33.87 -47.82 -23.35
CA VAL A 343 -32.83 -47.69 -24.40
C VAL A 343 -32.11 -49.03 -24.65
N ASN A 344 -31.88 -49.84 -23.61
CA ASN A 344 -31.27 -51.17 -23.74
C ASN A 344 -32.22 -52.24 -24.32
N GLN A 345 -33.54 -52.04 -24.27
CA GLN A 345 -34.53 -52.96 -24.87
C GLN A 345 -34.85 -52.65 -26.34
N GLN A 346 -34.34 -51.55 -26.88
CA GLN A 346 -34.54 -51.11 -28.27
C GLN A 346 -33.29 -51.26 -29.15
N CYS A 347 -32.23 -51.94 -28.67
CA CYS A 347 -31.04 -52.30 -29.43
C CYS A 347 -31.05 -53.79 -29.82
#